data_AF-A0A6P0RVQ5-F1
#
_entry.id   AF-A0A6P0RVQ5-F1
#
_cell.length_a   1.000
_cell.length_b   1.000
_cell.length_c   1.000
_cell.angle_alpha   90.00
_cell.angle_beta   90.00
_cell.angle_gamma   90.00
#
_symmetry.space_group_name_H-M   'P 1'
#
loop_
_entity.id
_entity.type
_entity.pdbx_description
1 polymer ?
#
loop_
_entity_poly.entity_id
_entity_poly.type
_entity_poly.pdbx_seq_one_letter_code
_entity_poly.pdbx_strand_id
1 'polypeptide(L)'
;MLFESPHIPLTKRTLVDEEMFLAQLDLVRENLPHAFKAAEELVQEREAILMQAEEYAQEIVEVAERRADQLLDEMGIIQQAELEANQIRKQVSQECETLKQQTLAEIDRMRLQAKQELEQMRQHALTECEDIQNGADDYADSVLINIEQQLNDMLRVIRNGRQQLTYEAQGSSVPAKDPKGASGAEPKTKSG
;
A
#
# COMPACT_ATOMS: atom_id res chain seq x y z
N MET A 1 89.89 -37.69 41.66
CA MET A 1 90.78 -38.59 42.42
C MET A 1 91.14 -38.11 43.83
N LEU A 2 90.52 -37.04 44.37
CA LEU A 2 90.63 -36.72 45.81
C LEU A 2 89.97 -37.78 46.71
N PHE A 3 89.02 -38.54 46.14
CA PHE A 3 88.28 -39.63 46.79
C PHE A 3 89.02 -40.98 46.79
N GLU A 4 90.16 -41.11 46.10
CA GLU A 4 90.96 -42.35 46.02
C GLU A 4 92.37 -42.21 46.64
N SER A 5 92.68 -41.07 47.25
CA SER A 5 93.99 -40.80 47.86
C SER A 5 94.16 -41.52 49.21
N PRO A 6 95.38 -42.00 49.54
CA PRO A 6 95.63 -42.68 50.80
C PRO A 6 95.36 -41.76 52.00
N HIS A 7 94.39 -42.15 52.83
CA HIS A 7 94.10 -41.49 54.09
C HIS A 7 95.12 -41.89 55.16
N ILE A 8 95.61 -40.92 55.93
CA ILE A 8 96.55 -41.18 57.03
C ILE A 8 95.74 -41.72 58.23
N PRO A 9 95.93 -42.98 58.67
CA PRO A 9 95.14 -43.56 59.77
C PRO A 9 95.26 -42.73 61.06
N LEU A 10 94.16 -42.60 61.82
CA LEU A 10 94.01 -41.75 63.03
C LEU A 10 94.03 -40.22 62.82
N THR A 11 94.18 -39.70 61.60
CA THR A 11 94.03 -38.26 61.34
C THR A 11 92.98 -38.00 60.27
N LYS A 12 92.26 -36.87 60.34
CA LYS A 12 91.33 -36.44 59.28
C LYS A 12 92.07 -35.86 58.05
N ARG A 13 93.31 -36.30 57.78
CA ARG A 13 94.18 -35.74 56.74
C ARG A 13 94.41 -36.77 55.62
N THR A 14 94.36 -36.30 54.38
CA THR A 14 94.55 -37.09 53.17
C THR A 14 95.82 -36.61 52.47
N LEU A 15 96.67 -37.53 52.01
CA LEU A 15 97.85 -37.19 51.21
C LEU A 15 97.41 -36.89 49.78
N VAL A 16 97.61 -35.65 49.35
CA VAL A 16 97.25 -35.18 48.01
C VAL A 16 98.52 -34.73 47.31
N ASP A 17 98.66 -35.12 46.05
CA ASP A 17 99.74 -34.65 45.17
C ASP A 17 99.49 -33.16 44.84
N GLU A 18 100.39 -32.30 45.31
CA GLU A 18 100.28 -30.85 45.18
C GLU A 18 100.33 -30.40 43.70
N GLU A 19 101.17 -31.01 42.87
CA GLU A 19 101.33 -30.63 41.47
C GLU A 19 100.08 -31.02 40.66
N MET A 20 99.56 -32.23 40.87
CA MET A 20 98.32 -32.67 40.22
C MET A 20 97.08 -31.93 40.71
N PHE A 21 97.00 -31.62 42.00
CA PHE A 21 95.87 -30.87 42.55
C PHE A 21 95.86 -29.41 42.10
N LEU A 22 97.02 -28.75 42.05
CA LEU A 22 97.15 -27.40 41.50
C LEU A 22 96.83 -27.36 40.00
N ALA A 23 97.27 -28.34 39.21
CA ALA A 23 96.89 -28.44 37.79
C ALA A 23 95.37 -28.58 37.62
N GLN A 24 94.70 -29.31 38.51
CA GLN A 24 93.24 -29.46 38.50
C GLN A 24 92.52 -28.19 38.95
N LEU A 25 93.09 -27.44 39.90
CA LEU A 25 92.61 -26.13 40.34
C LEU A 25 92.79 -25.07 39.24
N ASP A 26 93.91 -25.10 38.51
CA ASP A 26 94.18 -24.21 37.37
C ASP A 26 93.22 -24.51 36.20
N LEU A 27 92.92 -25.79 35.94
CA LEU A 27 91.91 -26.17 34.96
C LEU A 27 90.52 -25.64 35.33
N VAL A 28 90.13 -25.70 36.62
CA VAL A 28 88.88 -25.07 37.08
C VAL A 28 88.98 -23.55 36.94
N ARG A 29 90.08 -22.93 37.34
CA ARG A 29 90.29 -21.48 37.25
C ARG A 29 90.22 -20.96 35.81
N GLU A 30 90.66 -21.74 34.84
CA GLU A 30 90.63 -21.40 33.42
C GLU A 30 89.23 -21.56 32.82
N ASN A 31 88.51 -22.63 33.14
CA ASN A 31 87.21 -22.96 32.52
C ASN A 31 85.99 -22.37 33.24
N LEU A 32 86.07 -22.16 34.55
CA LEU A 32 84.97 -21.65 35.37
C LEU A 32 84.50 -20.24 34.93
N PRO A 33 85.39 -19.27 34.60
CA PRO A 33 84.98 -17.97 34.07
C PRO A 33 84.20 -18.08 32.75
N HIS A 34 84.61 -18.97 31.84
CA HIS A 34 83.91 -19.19 30.57
C HIS A 34 82.52 -19.80 30.80
N ALA A 35 82.40 -20.77 31.71
CA ALA A 35 81.12 -21.37 32.09
C ALA A 35 80.16 -20.34 32.71
N PHE A 36 80.66 -19.43 33.57
CA PHE A 36 79.84 -18.35 34.12
C PHE A 36 79.40 -17.35 33.06
N LYS A 37 80.28 -16.98 32.13
CA LYS A 37 79.94 -16.08 31.02
C LYS A 37 78.86 -16.67 30.12
N ALA A 38 78.98 -17.95 29.77
CA ALA A 38 77.97 -18.67 28.99
C ALA A 38 76.62 -18.77 29.74
N ALA A 39 76.65 -18.97 31.07
CA ALA A 39 75.43 -18.98 31.88
C ALA A 39 74.77 -17.58 31.94
N GLU A 40 75.56 -16.51 32.03
CA GLU A 40 75.07 -15.14 32.00
C GLU A 40 74.42 -14.79 30.66
N GLU A 41 75.07 -15.15 29.54
CA GLU A 41 74.52 -15.00 28.19
C GLU A 41 73.18 -15.75 28.04
N LEU A 42 73.09 -17.00 28.52
CA LEU A 42 71.85 -17.78 28.49
C LEU A 42 70.72 -17.16 29.32
N VAL A 43 71.04 -16.58 30.48
CA VAL A 43 70.06 -15.87 31.32
C VAL A 43 69.56 -14.62 30.60
N GLN A 44 70.46 -13.84 29.99
CA GLN A 44 70.08 -12.65 29.21
C GLN A 44 69.21 -13.01 28.01
N GLU A 45 69.55 -14.05 27.25
CA GLU A 45 68.74 -14.53 26.12
C GLU A 45 67.35 -14.98 26.58
N ARG A 46 67.27 -15.72 27.69
CA ARG A 46 65.99 -16.14 28.28
C ARG A 46 65.14 -14.94 28.68
N GLU A 47 65.74 -13.94 29.34
CA GLU A 47 65.03 -12.71 29.73
C GLU A 47 64.51 -11.96 28.50
N ALA A 48 65.29 -11.88 27.42
CA ALA A 48 64.86 -11.29 26.16
C ALA A 48 63.67 -12.04 25.53
N ILE A 49 63.73 -13.38 25.50
CA ILE A 49 62.63 -14.21 24.97
C ILE A 49 61.36 -14.03 25.82
N LEU A 50 61.48 -13.99 27.15
CA LEU A 50 60.33 -13.78 28.02
C LEU A 50 59.70 -12.41 27.79
N MET A 51 60.51 -11.36 27.67
CA MET A 51 60.02 -10.02 27.38
C MET A 51 59.29 -9.95 26.03
N GLN A 52 59.84 -10.56 24.98
CA GLN A 52 59.20 -10.64 23.67
C GLN A 52 57.89 -11.43 23.71
N ALA A 53 57.86 -12.54 24.45
CA ALA A 53 56.66 -13.34 24.61
C ALA A 53 55.57 -12.60 25.39
N GLU A 54 55.95 -11.83 26.42
CA GLU A 54 55.04 -10.97 27.18
C GLU A 54 54.46 -9.86 26.32
N GLU A 55 55.29 -9.17 25.53
CA GLU A 55 54.85 -8.13 24.59
C GLU A 55 53.88 -8.70 23.54
N TYR A 56 54.22 -9.84 22.94
CA TYR A 56 53.37 -10.51 21.97
C TYR A 56 52.04 -10.99 22.58
N ALA A 57 52.07 -11.51 23.81
CA ALA A 57 50.86 -11.91 24.51
C ALA A 57 49.96 -10.70 24.80
N GLN A 58 50.54 -9.56 25.21
CA GLN A 58 49.81 -8.31 25.41
C GLN A 58 49.18 -7.81 24.11
N GLU A 59 49.92 -7.83 23.00
CA GLU A 59 49.40 -7.44 21.69
C GLU A 59 48.21 -8.31 21.26
N ILE A 60 48.30 -9.64 21.43
CA ILE A 60 47.20 -10.55 21.12
C ILE A 60 45.95 -10.21 21.92
N VAL A 61 46.09 -10.00 23.24
CA VAL A 61 44.97 -9.68 24.11
C VAL A 61 44.34 -8.36 23.68
N GLU A 62 45.14 -7.33 23.43
CA GLU A 62 44.65 -6.02 23.04
C GLU A 62 43.89 -6.07 21.69
N VAL A 63 44.41 -6.82 20.72
CA VAL A 63 43.73 -7.02 19.42
C VAL A 63 42.43 -7.81 19.58
N ALA A 64 42.43 -8.83 20.45
CA ALA A 64 41.24 -9.63 20.72
C ALA A 64 40.14 -8.79 21.39
N GLU A 65 40.50 -7.96 22.37
CA GLU A 65 39.59 -7.03 23.06
C GLU A 65 39.02 -5.99 22.07
N ARG A 66 39.89 -5.33 21.29
CA ARG A 66 39.44 -4.37 20.26
C ARG A 66 38.45 -4.99 19.27
N ARG A 67 38.68 -6.23 18.87
CA ARG A 67 37.78 -6.95 17.95
C ARG A 67 36.47 -7.35 18.63
N ALA A 68 36.50 -7.71 19.90
CA ALA A 68 35.29 -8.01 20.67
C ALA A 68 34.39 -6.78 20.80
N ASP A 69 34.98 -5.62 21.09
CA ASP A 69 34.25 -4.34 21.15
C ASP A 69 33.58 -4.00 19.81
N GLN A 70 34.32 -4.13 18.70
CA GLN A 70 33.76 -3.92 17.36
C GLN A 70 32.58 -4.84 17.06
N LEU A 71 32.68 -6.13 17.41
CA LEU A 71 31.59 -7.08 17.19
C LEU A 71 30.36 -6.77 18.05
N LEU A 72 30.56 -6.30 19.29
CA LEU A 72 29.46 -5.89 20.16
C LEU A 72 28.74 -4.66 19.60
N ASP A 73 29.48 -3.68 19.09
CA ASP A 73 28.92 -2.51 18.43
C ASP A 73 28.09 -2.91 17.18
N GLU A 74 28.64 -3.79 16.34
CA GLU A 74 27.93 -4.35 15.18
C GLU A 74 26.64 -5.09 15.60
N MET A 75 26.70 -5.92 16.64
CA MET A 75 25.53 -6.62 17.18
C MET A 75 24.47 -5.64 17.71
N GLY A 76 24.89 -4.54 18.34
CA GLY A 76 23.98 -3.49 18.82
C GLY A 76 23.19 -2.86 17.67
N ILE A 77 23.87 -2.56 16.56
CA ILE A 77 23.23 -2.02 15.35
C ILE A 77 22.25 -3.03 14.76
N ILE A 78 22.62 -4.32 14.68
CA ILE A 78 21.75 -5.37 14.14
C ILE A 78 20.49 -5.53 15.00
N GLN A 79 20.63 -5.61 16.32
CA GLN A 79 19.48 -5.73 17.22
C GLN A 79 18.54 -4.53 17.12
N GLN A 80 19.10 -3.32 17.04
CA GLN A 80 18.30 -2.10 16.86
C GLN A 80 17.57 -2.11 15.51
N ALA A 81 18.26 -2.47 14.43
CA ALA A 81 17.66 -2.58 13.10
C ALA A 81 16.54 -3.64 13.06
N GLU A 82 16.73 -4.78 13.73
CA GLU A 82 15.69 -5.82 13.85
C GLU A 82 14.47 -5.32 14.63
N LEU A 83 14.68 -4.59 15.73
CA LEU A 83 13.61 -4.00 16.52
C LEU A 83 12.79 -3.02 15.66
N GLU A 84 13.45 -2.10 14.96
CA GLU A 84 12.82 -1.13 14.08
C GLU A 84 12.09 -1.80 12.92
N ALA A 85 12.72 -2.78 12.26
CA ALA A 85 12.10 -3.54 11.18
C ALA A 85 10.83 -4.26 11.66
N ASN A 86 10.85 -4.85 12.86
CA ASN A 86 9.69 -5.49 13.45
C ASN A 86 8.57 -4.49 13.79
N GLN A 87 8.92 -3.29 14.28
CA GLN A 87 7.97 -2.22 14.53
C GLN A 87 7.31 -1.75 13.23
N ILE A 88 8.10 -1.47 12.19
CA ILE A 88 7.62 -1.07 10.87
C ILE A 88 6.68 -2.14 10.30
N ARG A 89 7.09 -3.41 10.34
CA ARG A 89 6.23 -4.52 9.87
C ARG A 89 4.91 -4.59 10.61
N LYS A 90 4.92 -4.42 11.93
CA LYS A 90 3.70 -4.44 12.74
C LYS A 90 2.79 -3.27 12.39
N GLN A 91 3.35 -2.07 12.27
CA GLN A 91 2.62 -0.87 11.89
C GLN A 91 1.99 -1.03 10.50
N VAL A 92 2.78 -1.40 9.49
CA VAL A 92 2.29 -1.63 8.12
C VAL A 92 1.20 -2.70 8.11
N SER A 93 1.36 -3.80 8.85
CA SER A 93 0.32 -4.82 8.93
C SER A 93 -1.00 -4.28 9.52
N GLN A 94 -0.93 -3.43 10.54
CA GLN A 94 -2.11 -2.82 11.15
C GLN A 94 -2.77 -1.79 10.22
N GLU A 95 -1.96 -0.98 9.55
CA GLU A 95 -2.43 0.00 8.56
C GLU A 95 -3.10 -0.68 7.37
N CYS A 96 -2.48 -1.74 6.82
CA CYS A 96 -3.07 -2.53 5.73
C CYS A 96 -4.42 -3.14 6.12
N GLU A 97 -4.53 -3.69 7.33
CA GLU A 97 -5.79 -4.27 7.80
C GLU A 97 -6.86 -3.19 7.97
N THR A 98 -6.50 -2.04 8.53
CA THR A 98 -7.40 -0.90 8.70
C THR A 98 -7.87 -0.37 7.34
N LEU A 99 -6.95 -0.16 6.40
CA LEU A 99 -7.26 0.34 5.06
C LEU A 99 -8.14 -0.64 4.29
N LYS A 100 -7.90 -1.95 4.44
CA LYS A 100 -8.73 -2.99 3.83
C LYS A 100 -10.15 -2.94 4.40
N GLN A 101 -10.31 -2.83 5.72
CA GLN A 101 -11.62 -2.73 6.37
C GLN A 101 -12.37 -1.47 5.93
N GLN A 102 -11.69 -0.33 5.86
CA GLN A 102 -12.25 0.93 5.36
C GLN A 102 -12.70 0.81 3.90
N THR A 103 -11.83 0.31 3.03
CA THR A 103 -12.14 0.11 1.60
C THR A 103 -13.35 -0.81 1.42
N LEU A 104 -13.44 -1.90 2.18
CA LEU A 104 -14.58 -2.81 2.11
C LEU A 104 -15.88 -2.12 2.55
N ALA A 105 -15.83 -1.35 3.64
CA ALA A 105 -16.99 -0.59 4.11
C ALA A 105 -17.44 0.48 3.09
N GLU A 106 -16.49 1.15 2.44
CA GLU A 106 -16.77 2.13 1.38
C GLU A 106 -17.38 1.47 0.13
N ILE A 107 -16.85 0.32 -0.30
CA ILE A 107 -17.40 -0.45 -1.42
C ILE A 107 -18.85 -0.86 -1.12
N ASP A 108 -19.13 -1.36 0.08
CA ASP A 108 -20.48 -1.79 0.46
C ASP A 108 -21.44 -0.60 0.55
N ARG A 109 -20.98 0.55 1.06
CA ARG A 109 -21.74 1.79 1.06
C ARG A 109 -22.07 2.26 -0.36
N MET A 110 -21.06 2.29 -1.24
CA MET A 110 -21.24 2.71 -2.63
C MET A 110 -22.19 1.77 -3.38
N ARG A 111 -22.09 0.46 -3.14
CA ARG A 111 -23.02 -0.54 -3.70
C ARG A 111 -24.46 -0.30 -3.25
N LEU A 112 -24.67 0.00 -1.97
CA LEU A 112 -26.01 0.28 -1.46
C LEU A 112 -26.59 1.56 -2.06
N GLN A 113 -25.78 2.62 -2.15
CA GLN A 113 -26.19 3.88 -2.77
C GLN A 113 -26.55 3.68 -4.25
N ALA A 114 -25.69 3.00 -5.02
CA ALA A 114 -25.96 2.72 -6.43
C ALA A 114 -27.23 1.89 -6.63
N LYS A 115 -27.51 0.92 -5.75
CA LYS A 115 -28.78 0.17 -5.79
C LYS A 115 -29.98 1.07 -5.54
N GLN A 116 -29.91 1.92 -4.53
CA GLN A 116 -30.99 2.85 -4.21
C GLN A 116 -31.24 3.85 -5.35
N GLU A 117 -30.19 4.39 -5.96
CA GLU A 117 -30.28 5.28 -7.12
C GLU A 117 -30.90 4.57 -8.34
N LEU A 118 -30.51 3.32 -8.61
CA LEU A 118 -31.11 2.51 -9.66
C LEU A 118 -32.60 2.24 -9.42
N GLU A 119 -32.99 1.94 -8.18
CA GLU A 119 -34.39 1.75 -7.81
C GLU A 119 -35.20 3.03 -7.99
N GLN A 120 -34.65 4.19 -7.59
CA GLN A 120 -35.27 5.49 -7.79
C GLN A 120 -35.42 5.83 -9.28
N MET A 121 -34.37 5.64 -10.07
CA MET A 121 -34.41 5.85 -11.52
C MET A 121 -35.45 4.94 -12.18
N ARG A 122 -35.51 3.67 -11.77
CA ARG A 122 -36.53 2.73 -12.26
C ARG A 122 -37.94 3.19 -11.94
N GLN A 123 -38.17 3.65 -10.71
CA GLN A 123 -39.48 4.14 -10.28
C GLN A 123 -39.89 5.41 -11.05
N HIS A 124 -38.95 6.32 -11.26
CA HIS A 124 -39.17 7.53 -12.06
C HIS A 124 -39.55 7.18 -13.50
N ALA A 125 -38.76 6.32 -14.15
CA ALA A 125 -39.02 5.90 -15.52
C ALA A 125 -40.39 5.22 -15.67
N LEU A 126 -40.80 4.39 -14.70
CA LEU A 126 -42.14 3.78 -14.72
C LEU A 126 -43.24 4.83 -14.62
N THR A 127 -43.09 5.80 -13.72
CA THR A 127 -44.06 6.89 -13.55
C THR A 127 -44.17 7.72 -14.83
N GLU A 128 -43.03 8.08 -15.44
CA GLU A 128 -43.01 8.79 -16.73
C GLU A 128 -43.67 7.98 -17.85
N CYS A 129 -43.45 6.66 -17.90
CA CYS A 129 -44.14 5.81 -18.86
C CYS A 129 -45.65 5.81 -18.66
N GLU A 130 -46.13 5.75 -17.42
CA GLU A 130 -47.56 5.83 -17.09
C GLU A 130 -48.14 7.19 -17.51
N ASP A 131 -47.46 8.29 -17.19
CA ASP A 131 -47.90 9.64 -17.57
C ASP A 131 -47.95 9.83 -19.09
N ILE A 132 -46.96 9.31 -19.82
CA ILE A 132 -46.94 9.36 -21.29
C ILE A 132 -48.08 8.53 -21.88
N GLN A 133 -48.35 7.34 -21.34
CA GLN A 133 -49.45 6.48 -21.80
C GLN A 133 -50.79 7.17 -21.59
N ASN A 134 -51.04 7.67 -20.37
CA ASN A 134 -52.28 8.39 -20.06
C ASN A 134 -52.46 9.63 -20.94
N GLY A 135 -51.40 10.43 -21.13
CA GLY A 135 -51.45 11.61 -21.98
C GLY A 135 -51.67 11.28 -23.47
N ALA A 136 -51.18 10.15 -23.95
CA ALA A 136 -51.43 9.68 -25.31
C ALA A 136 -52.88 9.19 -25.50
N ASP A 137 -53.44 8.50 -24.51
CA ASP A 137 -54.83 8.06 -24.52
C ASP A 137 -55.79 9.27 -24.49
N ASP A 138 -55.56 10.23 -23.59
CA ASP A 138 -56.33 11.48 -23.53
C ASP A 138 -56.27 12.27 -24.85
N TYR A 139 -55.08 12.31 -25.46
CA TYR A 139 -54.90 12.94 -26.76
C TYR A 139 -55.69 12.22 -27.85
N ALA A 140 -55.62 10.88 -27.91
CA ALA A 140 -56.35 10.08 -28.88
C ALA A 140 -57.87 10.31 -28.76
N ASP A 141 -58.40 10.30 -27.55
CA ASP A 141 -59.82 10.59 -27.29
C ASP A 141 -60.21 11.99 -27.78
N SER A 142 -59.40 13.01 -27.48
CA SER A 142 -59.67 14.39 -27.93
C SER A 142 -59.70 14.52 -29.47
N VAL A 143 -58.79 13.83 -30.16
CA VAL A 143 -58.72 13.79 -31.62
C VAL A 143 -59.92 13.06 -32.20
N LEU A 144 -60.30 11.92 -31.63
CA LEU A 144 -61.46 11.13 -32.06
C LEU A 144 -62.77 11.91 -31.87
N ILE A 145 -62.95 12.60 -30.73
CA ILE A 145 -64.10 13.47 -30.48
C ILE A 145 -64.16 14.59 -31.53
N ASN A 146 -63.02 15.21 -31.87
CA ASN A 146 -62.99 16.27 -32.87
C ASN A 146 -63.40 15.75 -34.25
N ILE A 147 -62.88 14.59 -34.65
CA ILE A 147 -63.23 13.95 -35.92
C ILE A 147 -64.72 13.57 -35.96
N GLU A 148 -65.26 13.01 -34.88
CA GLU A 148 -66.69 12.69 -34.77
C GLU A 148 -67.56 13.94 -34.99
N GLN A 149 -67.17 15.06 -34.38
CA GLN A 149 -67.90 16.31 -34.51
C GLN A 149 -67.87 16.85 -35.94
N GLN A 150 -66.69 16.84 -36.59
CA GLN A 150 -66.54 17.25 -37.99
C GLN A 150 -67.39 16.38 -38.95
N LEU A 151 -67.40 15.06 -38.73
CA LEU A 151 -68.21 14.15 -39.54
C LEU A 151 -69.71 14.39 -39.34
N ASN A 152 -70.16 14.65 -38.11
CA ASN A 152 -71.55 15.00 -37.83
C ASN A 152 -71.98 16.30 -38.52
N ASP A 153 -71.11 17.32 -38.51
CA ASP A 153 -71.36 18.57 -39.21
C ASP A 153 -71.48 18.35 -40.73
N MET A 154 -70.57 17.57 -41.31
CA MET A 154 -70.62 17.23 -42.73
C MET A 154 -71.88 16.43 -43.08
N LEU A 155 -72.29 15.46 -42.25
CA LEU A 155 -73.54 14.73 -42.42
C LEU A 155 -74.76 15.65 -42.36
N ARG A 156 -74.74 16.67 -41.49
CA ARG A 156 -75.82 17.67 -41.38
C ARG A 156 -75.93 18.50 -42.66
N VAL A 157 -74.80 18.93 -43.22
CA VAL A 157 -74.76 19.63 -44.52
C VAL A 157 -75.32 18.75 -45.64
N ILE A 158 -74.93 17.48 -45.70
CA ILE A 158 -75.44 16.54 -46.71
C ILE A 158 -76.95 16.32 -46.56
N ARG A 159 -77.46 16.14 -45.33
CA ARG A 159 -78.91 15.99 -45.08
C ARG A 159 -79.67 17.22 -45.55
N ASN A 160 -79.18 18.42 -45.23
CA ASN A 160 -79.79 19.67 -45.66
C ASN A 160 -79.79 19.80 -47.20
N GLY A 161 -78.66 19.52 -47.86
CA GLY A 161 -78.57 19.55 -49.33
C GLY A 161 -79.48 18.52 -50.01
N ARG A 162 -79.60 17.31 -49.43
CA ARG A 162 -80.55 16.30 -49.93
C ARG A 162 -82.01 16.73 -49.79
N GLN A 163 -82.38 17.38 -48.68
CA GLN A 163 -83.73 17.90 -48.47
C GLN A 163 -84.08 18.99 -49.48
N GLN A 164 -83.13 19.86 -49.82
CA GLN A 164 -83.31 20.88 -50.87
C GLN A 164 -83.57 20.24 -52.24
N LEU A 165 -82.79 19.23 -52.64
CA LEU A 165 -83.00 18.53 -53.90
C LEU A 165 -84.35 17.79 -53.96
N THR A 166 -84.84 17.26 -52.83
CA THR A 166 -86.18 16.64 -52.77
C THR A 166 -87.30 17.68 -52.81
N TYR A 167 -87.09 18.85 -52.23
CA TYR A 167 -88.02 19.99 -52.32
C TYR A 167 -88.06 20.57 -53.74
N GLU A 168 -86.91 20.70 -54.41
CA GLU A 168 -86.83 21.11 -55.82
C GLU A 168 -87.46 20.08 -56.77
N ALA A 169 -87.31 18.78 -56.50
CA ALA A 169 -87.97 17.72 -57.26
C ALA A 169 -89.51 17.70 -57.08
N GLN A 170 -90.04 18.22 -55.96
CA GLN A 170 -91.48 18.35 -55.71
C GLN A 170 -92.05 19.74 -56.09
N GLY A 171 -91.20 20.74 -56.33
CA GLY A 171 -91.57 22.13 -56.60
C GLY A 171 -91.76 22.51 -58.07
N SER A 172 -91.56 21.60 -59.03
CA SER A 172 -91.74 21.86 -60.47
C SER A 172 -93.18 21.61 -60.96
N SER A 173 -94.15 22.28 -60.34
CA SER A 173 -95.43 22.62 -60.99
C SER A 173 -95.86 24.03 -60.59
N VAL A 174 -95.43 25.00 -61.42
CA VAL A 174 -95.74 26.44 -61.29
C VAL A 174 -97.22 26.68 -61.68
N PRO A 175 -97.84 27.82 -61.33
CA PRO A 175 -97.66 28.97 -62.21
C PRO A 175 -97.58 30.34 -61.51
N ALA A 176 -96.87 31.22 -62.21
CA ALA A 176 -96.70 32.63 -61.98
C ALA A 176 -98.02 33.42 -61.96
N LYS A 177 -98.03 34.51 -61.17
CA LYS A 177 -98.80 35.72 -61.47
C LYS A 177 -98.10 36.95 -60.88
N ASP A 178 -97.77 37.88 -61.78
CA ASP A 178 -97.20 39.21 -61.52
C ASP A 178 -98.23 40.19 -60.87
N PRO A 179 -97.98 41.51 -60.79
CA PRO A 179 -97.34 42.19 -59.64
C PRO A 179 -98.24 43.33 -59.10
N LYS A 180 -97.99 43.85 -57.88
CA LYS A 180 -98.26 45.27 -57.52
C LYS A 180 -97.92 45.59 -56.06
N GLY A 181 -97.05 46.58 -55.89
CA GLY A 181 -97.45 47.80 -55.16
C GLY A 181 -96.91 48.01 -53.75
N ALA A 182 -96.02 48.99 -53.65
CA ALA A 182 -95.77 49.89 -52.51
C ALA A 182 -95.08 49.27 -51.28
N SER A 183 -94.23 49.96 -50.53
CA SER A 183 -93.55 51.25 -50.58
C SER A 183 -92.92 51.36 -49.18
N GLY A 184 -91.71 51.90 -49.05
CA GLY A 184 -91.33 52.60 -47.82
C GLY A 184 -90.06 52.12 -47.11
N ALA A 185 -89.07 52.99 -47.21
CA ALA A 185 -88.12 53.38 -46.15
C ALA A 185 -86.89 52.48 -45.87
N GLU A 186 -85.82 52.82 -46.59
CA GLU A 186 -84.49 53.08 -45.99
C GLU A 186 -84.61 54.07 -44.79
N PRO A 187 -83.73 53.99 -43.77
CA PRO A 187 -82.42 54.62 -43.93
C PRO A 187 -81.23 53.86 -43.31
N LYS A 188 -80.07 54.08 -43.95
CA LYS A 188 -78.73 53.85 -43.43
C LYS A 188 -78.50 54.68 -42.17
N THR A 189 -77.80 54.13 -41.17
CA THR A 189 -76.73 54.85 -40.46
C THR A 189 -75.64 53.89 -39.99
N LYS A 190 -74.39 54.31 -40.23
CA LYS A 190 -73.14 53.78 -39.65
C LYS A 190 -73.10 54.03 -38.14
N SER A 191 -72.42 53.16 -37.38
CA SER A 191 -71.43 53.55 -36.35
C SER A 191 -70.90 52.31 -35.61
N GLY A 192 -69.58 52.26 -35.38
CA GLY A 192 -68.92 51.34 -34.44
C GLY A 192 -67.78 50.57 -35.06
#